data_AF-A0A1H4UKW2-F1
#
_entry.id   AF-A0A1H4UKW2-F1
#
_cell.length_a   1.000
_cell.length_b   1.000
_cell.length_c   1.000
_cell.angle_alpha   90.00
_cell.angle_beta   90.00
_cell.angle_gamma   90.00
#
_symmetry.space_group_name_H-M   'P 1'
#
loop_
_entity.id
_entity.type
_entity.pdbx_description
1 polymer ?
#
loop_
_entity_poly.entity_id
_entity_poly.type
_entity_poly.pdbx_seq_one_letter_code
_entity_poly.pdbx_strand_id
1 'polypeptide(L)'
;MTKKAFASSADLAEKAQTLEVLADGVYALTAEGDPNIGAIEGEDFLVCFEALATPVAAGEWLAKLREHTDKPIRYLVLSHYHAVRVLGASAFDADVIVAHENTRALVAERGKEDWESEFGRMPRLAKGAETVPGLTWPTLTFSDRLTIDLGGDRGDLVLQYCGRGHTEGDIVAWLPREKVLYAGDLVEAEAALYTGDAFHRDWASSTLDRVAAFGAETLIGGRGGVSRGRAAVEAAIAQTRHFLDTMIREVGAVRDAGGTLKEAFERTYAALNDRYGHWPIFEHCLPFDVSRLWDELGGVERPVVWTAERDREVWGRLQG
;
A
#
# COMPACT_ATOMS: atom_id res chain seq x y z
N MET A 1 17.63 -17.51 -24.78
CA MET A 1 16.95 -16.38 -24.11
C MET A 1 17.32 -16.43 -22.65
N THR A 2 17.83 -15.34 -22.08
CA THR A 2 18.10 -15.24 -20.63
C THR A 2 16.76 -15.25 -19.89
N LYS A 3 16.61 -16.13 -18.89
CA LYS A 3 15.39 -16.21 -18.08
C LYS A 3 15.24 -14.91 -17.28
N LYS A 4 14.09 -14.22 -17.39
CA LYS A 4 13.81 -13.03 -16.55
C LYS A 4 13.89 -13.42 -15.07
N ALA A 5 14.45 -12.53 -14.24
CA ALA A 5 14.44 -12.70 -12.79
C ALA A 5 12.99 -12.73 -12.28
N PHE A 6 12.74 -13.39 -11.14
CA PHE A 6 11.41 -13.48 -10.55
C PHE A 6 11.04 -12.18 -9.85
N ALA A 7 10.01 -11.46 -10.30
CA ALA A 7 9.59 -10.16 -9.75
C ALA A 7 10.79 -9.20 -9.54
N SER A 8 10.87 -8.55 -8.36
CA SER A 8 11.97 -7.64 -8.01
C SER A 8 13.16 -8.35 -7.37
N SER A 9 13.32 -9.66 -7.52
CA SER A 9 14.44 -10.41 -6.91
C SER A 9 15.84 -9.95 -7.35
N ALA A 10 15.94 -9.23 -8.46
CA ALA A 10 17.19 -8.66 -8.96
C ALA A 10 17.40 -7.17 -8.60
N ASP A 11 16.41 -6.46 -8.06
CA ASP A 11 16.56 -5.06 -7.61
C ASP A 11 17.05 -5.03 -6.15
N LEU A 12 18.36 -4.90 -5.99
CA LEU A 12 19.05 -4.88 -4.70
C LEU A 12 19.58 -3.48 -4.32
N ALA A 13 19.31 -2.46 -5.14
CA ALA A 13 19.84 -1.12 -4.92
C ALA A 13 19.12 -0.41 -3.76
N GLU A 14 19.89 0.21 -2.85
CA GLU A 14 19.33 1.11 -1.84
C GLU A 14 18.62 2.29 -2.51
N LYS A 15 17.47 2.68 -1.96
CA LYS A 15 16.65 3.78 -2.49
C LYS A 15 16.88 5.02 -1.64
N ALA A 16 16.96 6.18 -2.29
CA ALA A 16 17.02 7.45 -1.58
C ALA A 16 15.73 7.66 -0.79
N GLN A 17 15.88 8.16 0.44
CA GLN A 17 14.81 8.36 1.40
C GLN A 17 14.74 9.85 1.75
N THR A 18 13.54 10.41 1.71
CA THR A 18 13.29 11.83 1.99
C THR A 18 12.26 11.95 3.10
N LEU A 19 12.61 12.67 4.17
CA LEU A 19 11.65 13.13 5.18
C LEU A 19 11.18 14.53 4.78
N GLU A 20 9.87 14.70 4.66
CA GLU A 20 9.20 15.96 4.40
C GLU A 20 8.34 16.37 5.60
N VAL A 21 8.51 17.60 6.06
CA VAL A 21 7.60 18.24 7.00
C VAL A 21 6.46 18.86 6.19
N LEU A 22 5.26 18.30 6.30
CA LEU A 22 4.08 18.71 5.52
C LEU A 22 3.35 19.90 6.14
N ALA A 23 3.32 19.93 7.46
CA ALA A 23 2.75 20.96 8.33
C ALA A 23 3.43 20.84 9.71
N ASP A 24 3.09 21.72 10.67
CA ASP A 24 3.61 21.61 12.04
C ASP A 24 3.29 20.23 12.63
N GLY A 25 4.32 19.43 12.95
CA GLY A 25 4.17 18.09 13.50
C GLY A 25 3.57 17.04 12.55
N VAL A 26 3.52 17.29 11.23
CA VAL A 26 3.00 16.31 10.25
C VAL A 26 4.12 15.94 9.29
N TYR A 27 4.48 14.67 9.26
CA TYR A 27 5.66 14.16 8.56
C TYR A 27 5.28 13.11 7.53
N ALA A 28 5.92 13.17 6.36
CA ALA A 28 5.94 12.09 5.39
C ALA A 28 7.38 11.65 5.15
N LEU A 29 7.55 10.36 4.97
CA LEU A 29 8.83 9.74 4.73
C LEU A 29 8.67 8.88 3.48
N THR A 30 9.18 9.39 2.36
CA THR A 30 9.04 8.77 1.03
C THR A 30 10.35 8.15 0.58
N ALA A 31 10.27 7.07 -0.18
CA ALA A 31 11.45 6.40 -0.73
C ALA A 31 11.22 6.08 -2.21
N GLU A 32 12.25 6.24 -3.04
CA GLU A 32 12.13 6.07 -4.50
C GLU A 32 11.60 4.67 -4.88
N GLY A 33 10.30 4.59 -5.16
CA GLY A 33 9.60 3.34 -5.49
C GLY A 33 9.32 2.40 -4.31
N ASP A 34 9.68 2.80 -3.08
CA ASP A 34 9.52 2.01 -1.87
C ASP A 34 8.32 2.49 -1.03
N PRO A 35 7.83 1.66 -0.10
CA PRO A 35 6.67 2.01 0.68
C PRO A 35 6.89 3.26 1.55
N ASN A 36 5.95 4.19 1.49
CA ASN A 36 5.92 5.42 2.26
C ASN A 36 5.47 5.17 3.70
N ILE A 37 5.90 6.03 4.62
CA ILE A 37 5.49 6.03 6.03
C ILE A 37 5.21 7.47 6.49
N GLY A 38 4.35 7.62 7.51
CA GLY A 38 4.00 8.92 8.09
C GLY A 38 4.08 8.97 9.61
N ALA A 39 4.17 10.18 10.14
CA ALA A 39 3.99 10.44 11.57
C ALA A 39 3.27 11.78 11.78
N ILE A 40 2.43 11.82 12.81
CA ILE A 40 1.64 12.98 13.22
C ILE A 40 1.88 13.17 14.70
N GLU A 41 2.23 14.39 15.11
CA GLU A 41 2.35 14.72 16.52
C GLU A 41 1.00 15.15 17.11
N GLY A 42 0.62 14.51 18.22
CA GLY A 42 -0.30 15.09 19.19
C GLY A 42 0.39 16.07 20.15
N GLU A 43 -0.32 16.47 21.20
CA GLU A 43 0.17 17.35 22.27
C GLU A 43 1.39 16.72 22.96
N ASP A 44 1.23 15.49 23.46
CA ASP A 44 2.23 14.76 24.23
C ASP A 44 2.64 13.40 23.63
N PHE A 45 2.20 13.07 22.41
CA PHE A 45 2.44 11.76 21.77
C PHE A 45 2.58 11.84 20.25
N LEU A 46 2.93 10.70 19.63
CA LEU A 46 2.92 10.48 18.18
C LEU A 46 1.85 9.46 17.78
N VAL A 47 1.24 9.71 16.61
CA VAL A 47 0.57 8.70 15.78
C VAL A 47 1.46 8.42 14.57
N CYS A 48 1.98 7.19 14.44
CA CYS A 48 2.68 6.73 13.25
C CYS A 48 1.70 6.05 12.30
N PHE A 49 1.93 6.17 10.99
CA PHE A 49 1.11 5.54 9.96
C PHE A 49 2.03 4.68 9.07
N GLU A 50 1.85 3.35 9.17
CA GLU A 50 2.64 2.27 8.55
C GLU A 50 3.94 1.94 9.30
N ALA A 51 4.43 0.71 9.10
CA ALA A 51 5.55 0.16 9.88
C ALA A 51 6.67 -0.46 9.04
N LEU A 52 6.51 -0.53 7.72
CA LEU A 52 7.48 -1.13 6.79
C LEU A 52 7.70 -2.64 7.00
N ALA A 53 8.62 -3.20 6.21
CA ALA A 53 8.82 -4.65 6.09
C ALA A 53 9.57 -5.30 7.25
N THR A 54 10.45 -4.58 7.96
CA THR A 54 11.24 -5.14 9.06
C THR A 54 11.49 -4.14 10.18
N PRO A 55 11.70 -4.59 11.43
CA PRO A 55 12.04 -3.72 12.55
C PRO A 55 13.32 -2.91 12.31
N VAL A 56 14.29 -3.49 11.58
CA VAL A 56 15.51 -2.78 11.18
C VAL A 56 15.19 -1.59 10.28
N ALA A 57 14.39 -1.80 9.21
CA ALA A 57 13.99 -0.71 8.32
C ALA A 57 13.19 0.35 9.09
N ALA A 58 12.20 -0.06 9.88
CA ALA A 58 11.43 0.83 10.73
C ALA A 58 12.31 1.66 11.68
N GLY A 59 13.30 1.04 12.33
CA GLY A 59 14.25 1.72 13.22
C GLY A 59 15.09 2.79 12.52
N GLU A 60 15.53 2.56 11.28
CA GLU A 60 16.25 3.55 10.47
C GLU A 60 15.40 4.80 10.20
N TRP A 61 14.09 4.62 9.98
CA TRP A 61 13.15 5.73 9.80
C TRP A 61 12.79 6.44 11.09
N LEU A 62 12.58 5.69 12.17
CA LEU A 62 12.35 6.27 13.49
C LEU A 62 13.53 7.13 13.93
N ALA A 63 14.77 6.74 13.62
CA ALA A 63 15.94 7.56 13.90
C ALA A 63 15.87 8.95 13.23
N LYS A 64 15.40 9.02 11.98
CA LYS A 64 15.20 10.29 11.27
C LYS A 64 14.06 11.11 11.88
N LEU A 65 12.95 10.46 12.23
CA LEU A 65 11.83 11.13 12.91
C LEU A 65 12.27 11.76 14.24
N ARG A 66 13.17 11.09 14.98
CA ARG A 66 13.71 11.57 16.26
C ARG A 66 14.58 12.82 16.14
N GLU A 67 15.06 13.17 14.94
CA GLU A 67 15.71 14.46 14.70
C GLU A 67 14.74 15.65 14.80
N HIS A 68 13.43 15.39 14.70
CA HIS A 68 12.37 16.40 14.77
C HIS A 68 11.60 16.38 16.08
N THR A 69 11.48 15.21 16.73
CA THR A 69 10.57 15.06 17.88
C THR A 69 10.92 13.87 18.77
N ASP A 70 10.90 14.11 20.09
CA ASP A 70 11.17 13.10 21.12
C ASP A 70 9.90 12.54 21.76
N LYS A 71 8.71 12.88 21.24
CA LYS A 71 7.43 12.44 21.80
C LYS A 71 7.30 10.91 21.74
N PRO A 72 6.71 10.27 22.78
CA PRO A 72 6.46 8.83 22.78
C PRO A 72 5.43 8.47 21.70
N ILE A 73 5.57 7.27 21.12
CA ILE A 73 4.61 6.76 20.14
C ILE A 73 3.47 6.08 20.88
N ARG A 74 2.28 6.67 20.83
CA ARG A 74 1.08 6.11 21.47
C ARG A 74 0.30 5.23 20.50
N TYR A 75 0.24 5.64 19.23
CA TYR A 75 -0.52 4.92 18.21
C TYR A 75 0.37 4.58 17.01
N LEU A 76 0.27 3.32 16.55
CA LEU A 76 0.73 2.89 15.24
C LEU A 76 -0.49 2.45 14.43
N VAL A 77 -0.77 3.15 13.34
CA VAL A 77 -1.88 2.85 12.43
C VAL A 77 -1.34 2.03 11.25
N LEU A 78 -1.97 0.89 10.97
CA LEU A 78 -1.65 0.05 9.83
C LEU A 78 -2.77 0.14 8.82
N SER A 79 -2.46 0.58 7.59
CA SER A 79 -3.50 0.85 6.60
C SER A 79 -4.15 -0.44 6.08
N HIS A 80 -3.35 -1.50 5.94
CA HIS A 80 -3.76 -2.84 5.53
C HIS A 80 -2.74 -3.87 6.04
N TYR A 81 -2.88 -5.14 5.65
CA TYR A 81 -2.19 -6.27 6.28
C TYR A 81 -0.84 -6.66 5.63
N HIS A 82 -0.50 -6.13 4.45
CA HIS A 82 0.65 -6.62 3.68
C HIS A 82 1.95 -6.53 4.48
N ALA A 83 2.74 -7.59 4.40
CA ALA A 83 3.93 -7.80 5.20
C ALA A 83 4.94 -6.66 5.09
N VAL A 84 5.08 -6.09 3.89
CA VAL A 84 5.96 -4.94 3.61
C VAL A 84 5.50 -3.63 4.26
N ARG A 85 4.32 -3.61 4.88
CA ARG A 85 3.74 -2.46 5.58
C ARG A 85 3.65 -2.66 7.09
N VAL A 86 3.56 -3.90 7.57
CA VAL A 86 3.20 -4.18 8.97
C VAL A 86 4.27 -4.87 9.81
N LEU A 87 5.23 -5.59 9.22
CA LEU A 87 6.13 -6.47 9.99
C LEU A 87 7.23 -5.72 10.75
N GLY A 88 7.47 -4.45 10.42
CA GLY A 88 8.36 -3.58 11.20
C GLY A 88 7.75 -3.00 12.48
N ALA A 89 6.48 -3.30 12.79
CA ALA A 89 5.74 -2.69 13.89
C ALA A 89 6.41 -2.81 15.26
N SER A 90 7.16 -3.88 15.53
CA SER A 90 7.81 -4.07 16.83
C SER A 90 8.93 -3.06 17.12
N ALA A 91 9.42 -2.31 16.13
CA ALA A 91 10.38 -1.23 16.35
C ALA A 91 9.74 0.04 16.94
N PHE A 92 8.42 0.21 16.83
CA PHE A 92 7.73 1.42 17.25
C PHE A 92 7.47 1.48 18.76
N ASP A 93 7.43 0.33 19.43
CA ASP A 93 7.05 0.20 20.84
C ASP A 93 5.76 0.98 21.17
N ALA A 94 4.79 0.92 20.25
CA ALA A 94 3.56 1.70 20.33
C ALA A 94 2.59 1.11 21.37
N ASP A 95 1.96 1.97 22.18
CA ASP A 95 0.96 1.54 23.17
C ASP A 95 -0.24 0.83 22.51
N VAL A 96 -0.68 1.33 21.34
CA VAL A 96 -1.83 0.83 20.60
C VAL A 96 -1.49 0.68 19.11
N ILE A 97 -1.74 -0.51 18.56
CA ILE A 97 -1.68 -0.77 17.12
C ILE A 97 -3.12 -0.80 16.59
N VAL A 98 -3.43 0.14 15.71
CA VAL A 98 -4.78 0.37 15.17
C VAL A 98 -4.85 -0.12 13.73
N ALA A 99 -5.89 -0.88 13.39
CA ALA A 99 -6.20 -1.24 12.01
C ALA A 99 -7.70 -1.48 11.81
N HIS A 100 -8.13 -1.68 10.57
CA HIS A 100 -9.49 -2.14 10.29
C HIS A 100 -9.72 -3.58 10.79
N GLU A 101 -10.96 -3.94 11.14
CA GLU A 101 -11.30 -5.31 11.56
C GLU A 101 -11.01 -6.35 10.47
N ASN A 102 -11.24 -6.01 9.20
CA ASN A 102 -10.89 -6.88 8.07
C ASN A 102 -9.38 -7.06 7.94
N THR A 103 -8.58 -6.02 8.21
CA THR A 103 -7.11 -6.13 8.25
C THR A 103 -6.67 -7.16 9.29
N ARG A 104 -7.28 -7.14 10.49
CA ARG A 104 -7.02 -8.15 11.52
C ARG A 104 -7.45 -9.56 11.08
N ALA A 105 -8.57 -9.68 10.37
CA ALA A 105 -9.02 -10.96 9.82
C ALA A 105 -8.05 -11.50 8.75
N LEU A 106 -7.55 -10.64 7.86
CA LEU A 106 -6.56 -11.00 6.84
C LEU A 106 -5.23 -11.43 7.44
N VAL A 107 -4.76 -10.78 8.51
CA VAL A 107 -3.57 -11.25 9.25
C VAL A 107 -3.75 -12.69 9.71
N ALA A 108 -4.93 -13.02 10.26
CA ALA A 108 -5.22 -14.38 10.73
C ALA A 108 -5.38 -15.39 9.60
N GLU A 109 -5.97 -15.00 8.47
CA GLU A 109 -6.26 -15.88 7.35
C GLU A 109 -5.02 -16.19 6.51
N ARG A 110 -4.19 -15.17 6.24
CA ARG A 110 -3.18 -15.20 5.17
C ARG A 110 -1.89 -14.43 5.44
N GLY A 111 -1.71 -13.90 6.65
CA GLY A 111 -0.54 -13.06 6.96
C GLY A 111 0.80 -13.79 6.82
N LYS A 112 0.82 -15.12 7.03
CA LYS A 112 2.05 -15.91 6.93
C LYS A 112 2.45 -16.16 5.47
N GLU A 113 1.47 -16.49 4.64
CA GLU A 113 1.65 -16.71 3.21
C GLU A 113 2.05 -15.41 2.51
N ASP A 114 1.42 -14.30 2.88
CA ASP A 114 1.75 -12.96 2.40
C ASP A 114 3.19 -12.57 2.75
N TRP A 115 3.63 -12.79 3.99
CA TRP A 115 5.03 -12.59 4.38
C TRP A 115 5.99 -13.39 3.49
N GLU A 116 5.77 -14.69 3.34
CA GLU A 116 6.67 -15.54 2.55
C GLU A 116 6.67 -15.15 1.07
N SER A 117 5.51 -14.77 0.54
CA SER A 117 5.33 -14.26 -0.83
C SER A 117 6.09 -12.96 -1.05
N GLU A 118 5.83 -11.93 -0.23
CA GLU A 118 6.43 -10.60 -0.36
C GLU A 118 7.95 -10.63 -0.23
N PHE A 119 8.50 -11.38 0.74
CA PHE A 119 9.96 -11.49 0.90
C PHE A 119 10.60 -12.28 -0.26
N GLY A 120 9.86 -13.21 -0.87
CA GLY A 120 10.29 -13.88 -2.09
C GLY A 120 10.29 -12.96 -3.32
N ARG A 121 9.29 -12.08 -3.44
CA ARG A 121 9.14 -11.13 -4.55
C ARG A 121 10.06 -9.93 -4.44
N MET A 122 10.34 -9.47 -3.22
CA MET A 122 11.12 -8.28 -2.90
C MET A 122 12.20 -8.55 -1.82
N PRO A 123 13.21 -9.41 -2.08
CA PRO A 123 14.22 -9.77 -1.08
C PRO A 123 14.98 -8.59 -0.48
N ARG A 124 15.11 -7.47 -1.20
CA ARG A 124 15.74 -6.25 -0.68
C ARG A 124 15.00 -5.67 0.54
N LEU A 125 13.66 -5.77 0.56
CA LEU A 125 12.85 -5.30 1.69
C LEU A 125 12.96 -6.21 2.91
N ALA A 126 13.47 -7.44 2.74
CA ALA A 126 13.68 -8.39 3.82
C ALA A 126 14.98 -8.15 4.63
N LYS A 127 15.61 -6.97 4.52
CA LYS A 127 16.79 -6.60 5.31
C LYS A 127 16.46 -6.71 6.81
N GLY A 128 17.14 -7.58 7.53
CA GLY A 128 16.88 -7.82 8.95
C GLY A 128 15.63 -8.67 9.21
N ALA A 129 15.20 -9.49 8.26
CA ALA A 129 14.03 -10.39 8.39
C ALA A 129 14.06 -11.25 9.65
N GLU A 130 15.25 -11.66 10.11
CA GLU A 130 15.46 -12.44 11.33
C GLU A 130 15.05 -11.69 12.62
N THR A 131 14.89 -10.36 12.55
CA THR A 131 14.43 -9.53 13.67
C THR A 131 12.91 -9.45 13.78
N VAL A 132 12.16 -9.91 12.78
CA VAL A 132 10.70 -9.92 12.79
C VAL A 132 10.20 -10.97 13.81
N PRO A 133 9.49 -10.57 14.88
CA PRO A 133 9.13 -11.49 15.98
C PRO A 133 7.97 -12.43 15.63
N GLY A 134 7.23 -12.15 14.56
CA GLY A 134 6.02 -12.85 14.15
C GLY A 134 5.09 -11.93 13.37
N LEU A 135 3.87 -12.40 13.13
CA LEU A 135 2.82 -11.54 12.53
C LEU A 135 2.47 -10.39 13.46
N THR A 136 2.19 -9.24 12.87
CA THR A 136 1.75 -8.04 13.59
C THR A 136 0.24 -8.08 13.83
N TRP A 137 -0.17 -8.05 15.09
CA TRP A 137 -1.56 -8.10 15.49
C TRP A 137 -2.06 -6.73 15.98
N PRO A 138 -3.08 -6.14 15.33
CA PRO A 138 -3.72 -4.93 15.85
C PRO A 138 -4.30 -5.16 17.25
N THR A 139 -4.03 -4.23 18.17
CA THR A 139 -4.56 -4.25 19.54
C THR A 139 -5.87 -3.48 19.66
N LEU A 140 -6.16 -2.58 18.71
CA LEU A 140 -7.45 -1.91 18.54
C LEU A 140 -7.92 -2.06 17.09
N THR A 141 -9.20 -2.39 16.90
CA THR A 141 -9.83 -2.45 15.57
C THR A 141 -11.09 -1.60 15.50
N PHE A 142 -11.41 -1.11 14.30
CA PHE A 142 -12.65 -0.41 13.98
C PHE A 142 -13.20 -0.87 12.62
N SER A 143 -14.46 -0.56 12.34
CA SER A 143 -15.19 -1.05 11.15
C SER A 143 -15.61 0.04 10.15
N ASP A 144 -15.67 1.31 10.56
CA ASP A 144 -16.04 2.41 9.67
C ASP A 144 -15.13 3.62 9.91
N ARG A 145 -15.22 4.22 11.09
CA ARG A 145 -14.46 5.41 11.46
C ARG A 145 -13.91 5.34 12.88
N LEU A 146 -12.70 5.82 13.06
CA LEU A 146 -12.11 6.12 14.37
C LEU A 146 -11.52 7.53 14.34
N THR A 147 -11.76 8.33 15.38
CA THR A 147 -11.12 9.63 15.55
C THR A 147 -10.15 9.56 16.72
N ILE A 148 -8.93 10.03 16.53
CA ILE A 148 -7.92 10.22 17.57
C ILE A 148 -7.83 11.72 17.85
N ASP A 149 -8.20 12.12 19.07
CA ASP A 149 -7.97 13.48 19.57
C ASP A 149 -6.47 13.68 19.77
N LEU A 150 -5.88 14.61 19.03
CA LEU A 150 -4.45 14.90 19.08
C LEU A 150 -4.08 15.76 20.30
N GLY A 151 -5.05 16.29 21.05
CA GLY A 151 -4.82 17.08 22.25
C GLY A 151 -4.39 18.52 21.98
N GLY A 152 -4.33 19.32 23.04
CA GLY A 152 -4.00 20.75 22.98
C GLY A 152 -4.87 21.52 21.99
N ASP A 153 -4.22 22.20 21.06
CA ASP A 153 -4.87 22.90 19.94
C ASP A 153 -4.70 22.15 18.61
N ARG A 154 -4.22 20.89 18.59
CA ARG A 154 -3.82 20.16 17.37
C ARG A 154 -4.99 19.56 16.59
N GLY A 155 -6.15 19.37 17.22
CA GLY A 155 -7.37 18.91 16.55
C GLY A 155 -7.46 17.38 16.46
N ASP A 156 -8.09 16.89 15.39
CA ASP A 156 -8.43 15.47 15.23
C ASP A 156 -7.68 14.82 14.07
N LEU A 157 -7.22 13.59 14.27
CA LEU A 157 -6.88 12.65 13.19
C LEU A 157 -8.05 11.69 12.98
N VAL A 158 -8.55 11.60 11.74
CA VAL A 158 -9.66 10.70 11.38
C VAL A 158 -9.14 9.52 10.59
N LEU A 159 -9.29 8.31 11.13
CA LEU A 159 -9.11 7.07 10.39
C LEU A 159 -10.45 6.65 9.78
N GLN A 160 -10.46 6.37 8.48
CA GLN A 160 -11.69 6.07 7.75
C GLN A 160 -11.51 4.87 6.82
N TYR A 161 -12.43 3.91 6.93
CA TYR A 161 -12.61 2.87 5.94
C TYR A 161 -13.31 3.46 4.72
N CYS A 162 -12.64 3.44 3.58
CA CYS A 162 -13.17 3.96 2.33
C CYS A 162 -13.81 2.87 1.47
N GLY A 163 -14.06 1.68 2.01
CA GLY A 163 -14.47 0.51 1.23
C GLY A 163 -13.27 -0.30 0.74
N ARG A 164 -13.56 -1.50 0.23
CA ARG A 164 -12.53 -2.42 -0.28
C ARG A 164 -11.85 -1.80 -1.51
N GLY A 165 -10.53 -1.93 -1.57
CA GLY A 165 -9.70 -1.35 -2.60
C GLY A 165 -8.54 -2.26 -2.97
N HIS A 166 -7.35 -1.84 -2.54
CA HIS A 166 -6.09 -2.60 -2.60
C HIS A 166 -6.16 -3.93 -1.82
N THR A 167 -6.87 -3.90 -0.69
CA THR A 167 -7.31 -5.05 0.11
C THR A 167 -8.77 -4.85 0.56
N GLU A 168 -9.34 -5.80 1.31
CA GLU A 168 -10.67 -5.59 1.92
C GLU A 168 -10.64 -4.80 3.24
N GLY A 169 -9.45 -4.42 3.73
CA GLY A 169 -9.27 -3.75 5.02
C GLY A 169 -8.67 -2.35 4.95
N ASP A 170 -8.56 -1.76 3.76
CA ASP A 170 -7.83 -0.51 3.56
C ASP A 170 -8.47 0.67 4.31
N ILE A 171 -7.65 1.42 5.04
CA ILE A 171 -8.05 2.67 5.69
C ILE A 171 -7.15 3.83 5.27
N VAL A 172 -7.70 5.03 5.35
CA VAL A 172 -6.96 6.28 5.22
C VAL A 172 -6.87 7.00 6.56
N ALA A 173 -5.86 7.87 6.70
CA ALA A 173 -5.70 8.79 7.83
C ALA A 173 -5.82 10.24 7.32
N TRP A 174 -6.85 10.95 7.79
CA TRP A 174 -7.21 12.30 7.36
C TRP A 174 -7.03 13.32 8.48
N LEU A 175 -6.29 14.39 8.18
CA LEU A 175 -6.10 15.56 9.03
C LEU A 175 -6.94 16.73 8.48
N PRO A 176 -8.14 17.01 9.03
CA PRO A 176 -9.06 18.00 8.47
C PRO A 176 -8.51 19.43 8.51
N ARG A 177 -7.73 19.76 9.54
CA ARG A 177 -7.19 21.12 9.74
C ARG A 177 -6.10 21.43 8.73
N GLU A 178 -5.17 20.51 8.53
CA GLU A 178 -4.03 20.65 7.61
C GLU A 178 -4.42 20.29 6.17
N LYS A 179 -5.57 19.63 5.98
CA LYS A 179 -6.02 19.04 4.72
C LYS A 179 -5.02 18.06 4.12
N VAL A 180 -4.43 17.24 5.00
CA VAL A 180 -3.44 16.22 4.65
C VAL A 180 -4.08 14.84 4.75
N LEU A 181 -3.93 14.03 3.70
CA LEU A 181 -4.44 12.67 3.63
C LEU A 181 -3.29 11.66 3.45
N TYR A 182 -3.13 10.74 4.39
CA TYR A 182 -2.37 9.51 4.18
C TYR A 182 -3.32 8.46 3.62
N ALA A 183 -3.15 8.12 2.35
CA ALA A 183 -4.07 7.26 1.61
C ALA A 183 -3.74 5.77 1.71
N GLY A 184 -2.58 5.41 2.28
CA GLY A 184 -2.05 4.05 2.16
C GLY A 184 -1.96 3.64 0.69
N ASP A 185 -2.04 2.35 0.42
CA ASP A 185 -1.94 1.82 -0.94
C ASP A 185 -3.26 1.98 -1.75
N LEU A 186 -4.27 2.71 -1.23
CA LEU A 186 -5.47 3.08 -2.02
C LEU A 186 -5.17 4.10 -3.11
N VAL A 187 -4.08 4.87 -2.98
CA VAL A 187 -3.62 5.82 -3.99
C VAL A 187 -2.10 5.71 -4.08
N GLU A 188 -1.59 5.66 -5.31
CA GLU A 188 -0.16 5.70 -5.60
C GLU A 188 0.14 6.95 -6.42
N ALA A 189 1.23 7.66 -6.14
CA ALA A 189 1.59 8.90 -6.84
C ALA A 189 2.86 8.68 -7.67
N GLU A 190 2.75 8.71 -9.01
CA GLU A 190 3.87 8.41 -9.91
C GLU A 190 4.52 7.03 -9.68
N ALA A 191 3.70 6.05 -9.26
CA ALA A 191 4.10 4.66 -9.07
C ALA A 191 3.01 3.72 -9.63
N ALA A 192 3.44 2.54 -10.10
CA ALA A 192 2.50 1.51 -10.53
C ALA A 192 1.80 0.88 -9.33
N LEU A 193 0.63 0.28 -9.56
CA LEU A 193 -0.14 -0.35 -8.50
C LEU A 193 0.29 -1.80 -8.31
N TYR A 194 0.17 -2.33 -7.10
CA TYR A 194 -0.02 -3.75 -6.87
C TYR A 194 -1.50 -4.00 -6.66
N THR A 195 -2.10 -4.95 -7.38
CA THR A 195 -3.53 -5.24 -7.29
C THR A 195 -3.81 -6.73 -7.07
N GLY A 196 -2.79 -7.50 -6.65
CA GLY A 196 -2.90 -8.94 -6.42
C GLY A 196 -3.94 -9.34 -5.36
N ASP A 197 -4.25 -8.48 -4.40
CA ASP A 197 -5.31 -8.66 -3.39
C ASP A 197 -6.49 -7.71 -3.55
N ALA A 198 -6.59 -7.04 -4.69
CA ALA A 198 -7.55 -5.95 -4.87
C ALA A 198 -8.98 -6.41 -5.18
N PHE A 199 -9.90 -5.47 -5.00
CA PHE A 199 -11.28 -5.49 -5.47
C PHE A 199 -11.43 -4.40 -6.54
N HIS A 200 -11.05 -4.70 -7.78
CA HIS A 200 -10.79 -3.70 -8.82
C HIS A 200 -12.02 -2.83 -9.10
N ARG A 201 -13.21 -3.45 -9.21
CA ARG A 201 -14.45 -2.71 -9.50
C ARG A 201 -14.86 -1.78 -8.36
N ASP A 202 -14.76 -2.24 -7.11
CA ASP A 202 -15.07 -1.44 -5.93
C ASP A 202 -14.05 -0.30 -5.77
N TRP A 203 -12.77 -0.62 -5.97
CA TRP A 203 -11.66 0.32 -5.88
C TRP A 203 -11.79 1.45 -6.88
N ALA A 204 -11.92 1.11 -8.18
CA ALA A 204 -11.99 2.06 -9.28
C ALA A 204 -13.24 2.95 -9.25
N SER A 205 -14.22 2.63 -8.42
CA SER A 205 -15.48 3.36 -8.30
C SER A 205 -15.64 4.00 -6.92
N SER A 206 -16.53 3.46 -6.10
CA SER A 206 -17.00 4.08 -4.86
C SER A 206 -15.88 4.32 -3.85
N THR A 207 -14.84 3.49 -3.83
CA THR A 207 -13.71 3.64 -2.92
C THR A 207 -12.87 4.87 -3.27
N LEU A 208 -12.43 5.01 -4.52
CA LEU A 208 -11.72 6.22 -4.95
C LEU A 208 -12.61 7.47 -4.95
N ASP A 209 -13.92 7.35 -5.13
CA ASP A 209 -14.85 8.48 -4.97
C ASP A 209 -14.87 8.98 -3.51
N ARG A 210 -14.91 8.07 -2.54
CA ARG A 210 -14.82 8.41 -1.11
C ARG A 210 -13.47 9.01 -0.74
N VAL A 211 -12.37 8.50 -1.30
CA VAL A 211 -11.03 9.09 -1.11
C VAL A 211 -10.98 10.52 -1.67
N ALA A 212 -11.53 10.75 -2.87
CA ALA A 212 -11.58 12.09 -3.46
C ALA A 212 -12.43 13.08 -2.65
N ALA A 213 -13.48 12.60 -1.98
CA ALA A 213 -14.41 13.42 -1.22
C ALA A 213 -13.79 14.12 0.01
N PHE A 214 -12.63 13.67 0.50
CA PHE A 214 -11.89 14.38 1.55
C PHE A 214 -11.41 15.77 1.11
N GLY A 215 -11.22 15.99 -0.20
CA GLY A 215 -10.79 17.29 -0.74
C GLY A 215 -9.41 17.71 -0.22
N ALA A 216 -8.50 16.75 -0.08
CA ALA A 216 -7.14 16.94 0.41
C ALA A 216 -6.36 17.95 -0.46
N GLU A 217 -5.51 18.73 0.21
CA GLU A 217 -4.54 19.63 -0.46
C GLU A 217 -3.14 19.02 -0.48
N THR A 218 -2.87 18.05 0.39
CA THR A 218 -1.66 17.22 0.34
C THR A 218 -2.04 15.76 0.51
N LEU A 219 -1.48 14.87 -0.33
CA LEU A 219 -1.73 13.43 -0.27
C LEU A 219 -0.42 12.66 -0.24
N ILE A 220 -0.34 11.69 0.68
CA ILE A 220 0.73 10.69 0.77
C ILE A 220 0.14 9.35 0.35
N GLY A 221 0.58 8.83 -0.79
CA GLY A 221 0.22 7.50 -1.27
C GLY A 221 1.05 6.39 -0.64
N GLY A 222 0.78 5.14 -1.03
CA GLY A 222 1.53 3.96 -0.58
C GLY A 222 3.00 4.01 -0.98
N ARG A 223 3.31 4.61 -2.14
CA ARG A 223 4.60 4.78 -2.80
C ARG A 223 4.61 6.06 -3.60
N GLY A 224 5.84 6.46 -3.97
CA GLY A 224 6.10 7.66 -4.77
C GLY A 224 6.03 8.94 -3.96
N GLY A 225 6.03 10.08 -4.65
CA GLY A 225 6.19 11.39 -4.02
C GLY A 225 4.95 11.94 -3.32
N VAL A 226 5.15 12.93 -2.45
CA VAL A 226 4.03 13.67 -1.84
C VAL A 226 3.34 14.54 -2.90
N SER A 227 2.03 14.34 -3.08
CA SER A 227 1.22 15.15 -3.99
C SER A 227 0.82 16.46 -3.31
N ARG A 228 1.20 17.62 -3.88
CA ARG A 228 0.95 18.95 -3.30
C ARG A 228 0.04 19.81 -4.15
N GLY A 229 -1.00 20.36 -3.52
CA GLY A 229 -2.07 21.12 -4.15
C GLY A 229 -3.15 20.21 -4.74
N ARG A 230 -4.38 20.74 -4.81
CA ARG A 230 -5.56 19.97 -5.25
C ARG A 230 -5.38 19.30 -6.61
N ALA A 231 -4.79 19.99 -7.58
CA ALA A 231 -4.56 19.44 -8.91
C ALA A 231 -3.63 18.22 -8.91
N ALA A 232 -2.58 18.21 -8.08
CA ALA A 232 -1.68 17.07 -7.96
C ALA A 232 -2.36 15.89 -7.24
N VAL A 233 -3.12 16.18 -6.18
CA VAL A 233 -3.91 15.17 -5.46
C VAL A 233 -4.94 14.51 -6.39
N GLU A 234 -5.68 15.31 -7.16
CA GLU A 234 -6.64 14.82 -8.16
C GLU A 234 -5.95 14.01 -9.25
N ALA A 235 -4.75 14.41 -9.69
CA ALA A 235 -3.97 13.66 -10.67
C ALA A 235 -3.52 12.29 -10.15
N ALA A 236 -3.09 12.18 -8.89
CA ALA A 236 -2.72 10.90 -8.27
C ALA A 236 -3.92 9.95 -8.16
N ILE A 237 -5.07 10.46 -7.70
CA ILE A 237 -6.32 9.66 -7.65
C ILE A 237 -6.76 9.23 -9.05
N ALA A 238 -6.69 10.13 -10.03
CA ALA A 238 -7.02 9.83 -11.42
C ALA A 238 -6.06 8.84 -12.07
N GLN A 239 -4.78 8.87 -11.69
CA GLN A 239 -3.78 7.88 -12.11
C GLN A 239 -4.15 6.49 -11.63
N THR A 240 -4.44 6.32 -10.33
CA THR A 240 -4.86 5.04 -9.76
C THR A 240 -6.10 4.53 -10.49
N ARG A 241 -7.13 5.39 -10.66
CA ARG A 241 -8.35 5.01 -11.36
C ARG A 241 -8.10 4.59 -12.80
N HIS A 242 -7.28 5.35 -13.54
CA HIS A 242 -6.97 5.05 -14.93
C HIS A 242 -6.26 3.70 -15.11
N PHE A 243 -5.35 3.36 -14.19
CA PHE A 243 -4.68 2.07 -14.20
C PHE A 243 -5.70 0.93 -14.04
N LEU A 244 -6.55 1.02 -13.00
CA LEU A 244 -7.59 0.03 -12.71
C LEU A 244 -8.61 -0.09 -13.86
N ASP A 245 -9.14 1.01 -14.37
CA ASP A 245 -10.12 1.02 -15.47
C ASP A 245 -9.53 0.42 -16.76
N THR A 246 -8.26 0.68 -17.03
CA THR A 246 -7.56 0.10 -18.18
C THR A 246 -7.42 -1.41 -18.02
N MET A 247 -7.01 -1.88 -16.84
CA MET A 247 -6.97 -3.31 -16.56
C MET A 247 -8.34 -3.97 -16.72
N ILE A 248 -9.38 -3.41 -16.08
CA ILE A 248 -10.77 -3.91 -16.16
C ILE A 248 -11.21 -4.05 -17.61
N ARG A 249 -10.94 -3.03 -18.43
CA ARG A 249 -11.29 -3.02 -19.86
C ARG A 249 -10.53 -4.08 -20.65
N GLU A 250 -9.20 -4.14 -20.53
CA GLU A 250 -8.39 -5.03 -21.37
C GLU A 250 -8.53 -6.50 -20.97
N VAL A 251 -8.51 -6.81 -19.66
CA VAL A 251 -8.72 -8.18 -19.17
C VAL A 251 -10.15 -8.64 -19.45
N GLY A 252 -11.14 -7.78 -19.24
CA GLY A 252 -12.54 -8.06 -19.55
C GLY A 252 -12.77 -8.38 -21.02
N ALA A 253 -12.20 -7.56 -21.93
CA ALA A 253 -12.33 -7.78 -23.37
C ALA A 253 -11.76 -9.12 -23.83
N VAL A 254 -10.65 -9.59 -23.24
CA VAL A 254 -10.10 -10.93 -23.56
C VAL A 254 -10.99 -12.03 -23.00
N ARG A 255 -11.50 -11.86 -21.78
CA ARG A 255 -12.37 -12.86 -21.15
C ARG A 255 -13.70 -13.03 -21.90
N ASP A 256 -14.33 -11.92 -22.28
CA ASP A 256 -15.59 -11.91 -23.03
C ASP A 256 -15.44 -12.56 -24.41
N ALA A 257 -14.25 -12.49 -25.01
CA ALA A 257 -13.90 -13.16 -26.25
C ALA A 257 -13.54 -14.65 -26.09
N GLY A 258 -13.57 -15.19 -24.87
CA GLY A 258 -13.18 -16.59 -24.59
C GLY A 258 -11.67 -16.84 -24.68
N GLY A 259 -10.85 -15.80 -24.54
CA GLY A 259 -9.40 -15.89 -24.60
C GLY A 259 -8.76 -16.48 -23.33
N THR A 260 -7.46 -16.33 -23.22
CA THR A 260 -6.61 -16.90 -22.18
C THR A 260 -6.03 -15.82 -21.26
N LEU A 261 -5.59 -16.24 -20.07
CA LEU A 261 -4.89 -15.35 -19.13
C LEU A 261 -3.61 -14.73 -19.73
N LYS A 262 -2.88 -15.46 -20.60
CA LYS A 262 -1.67 -14.94 -21.26
C LYS A 262 -2.02 -13.81 -22.23
N GLU A 263 -3.06 -13.98 -23.04
CA GLU A 263 -3.55 -12.92 -23.94
C GLU A 263 -4.04 -11.70 -23.17
N ALA A 264 -4.70 -11.90 -22.02
CA ALA A 264 -5.10 -10.81 -21.13
C ALA A 264 -3.89 -10.05 -20.59
N PHE A 265 -2.84 -10.77 -20.19
CA PHE A 265 -1.59 -10.18 -19.72
C PHE A 265 -0.90 -9.36 -20.82
N GLU A 266 -0.70 -9.94 -22.00
CA GLU A 266 -0.03 -9.26 -23.13
C GLU A 266 -0.78 -8.01 -23.58
N ARG A 267 -2.11 -8.09 -23.65
CA ARG A 267 -2.96 -6.96 -24.02
C ARG A 267 -2.93 -5.85 -22.97
N THR A 268 -3.01 -6.22 -21.69
CA THR A 268 -2.96 -5.25 -20.58
C THR A 268 -1.58 -4.60 -20.49
N TYR A 269 -0.51 -5.37 -20.68
CA TYR A 269 0.86 -4.85 -20.77
C TYR A 269 0.99 -3.82 -21.90
N ALA A 270 0.54 -4.16 -23.11
CA ALA A 270 0.58 -3.23 -24.25
C ALA A 270 -0.20 -1.93 -23.99
N ALA A 271 -1.32 -2.00 -23.26
CA ALA A 271 -2.14 -0.82 -22.95
C ALA A 271 -1.55 0.08 -21.85
N LEU A 272 -0.79 -0.47 -20.91
CA LEU A 272 -0.26 0.27 -19.77
C LEU A 272 1.23 0.67 -19.93
N ASN A 273 2.01 -0.10 -20.68
CA ASN A 273 3.47 0.03 -20.69
C ASN A 273 3.98 1.43 -21.10
N ASP A 274 3.37 2.07 -22.10
CA ASP A 274 3.80 3.39 -22.54
C ASP A 274 3.70 4.45 -21.43
N ARG A 275 2.69 4.32 -20.57
CA ARG A 275 2.43 5.29 -19.49
C ARG A 275 3.06 4.89 -18.16
N TYR A 276 3.10 3.59 -17.85
CA TYR A 276 3.45 3.07 -16.53
C TYR A 276 4.72 2.22 -16.52
N GLY A 277 5.22 1.80 -17.68
CA GLY A 277 6.33 0.84 -17.81
C GLY A 277 7.67 1.32 -17.26
N HIS A 278 7.83 2.63 -17.10
CA HIS A 278 9.03 3.24 -16.53
C HIS A 278 8.96 3.42 -15.01
N TRP A 279 7.80 3.20 -14.41
CA TRP A 279 7.63 3.36 -12.96
C TRP A 279 8.14 2.14 -12.21
N PRO A 280 8.58 2.34 -10.95
CA PRO A 280 8.92 1.25 -10.07
C PRO A 280 7.81 0.20 -10.06
N ILE A 281 8.21 -1.05 -9.87
CA ILE A 281 7.35 -2.22 -9.68
C ILE A 281 6.42 -2.61 -10.85
N PHE A 282 6.19 -1.79 -11.88
CA PHE A 282 5.24 -2.12 -12.96
C PHE A 282 5.42 -3.53 -13.57
N GLU A 283 6.61 -3.84 -14.08
CA GLU A 283 6.94 -5.14 -14.68
C GLU A 283 6.78 -6.31 -13.71
N HIS A 284 6.97 -6.04 -12.42
CA HIS A 284 6.96 -7.03 -11.35
C HIS A 284 5.52 -7.38 -10.92
N CYS A 285 4.60 -6.42 -10.96
CA CYS A 285 3.26 -6.53 -10.36
C CYS A 285 2.30 -7.10 -11.39
N LEU A 286 2.44 -6.65 -12.63
CA LEU A 286 1.43 -6.87 -13.65
C LEU A 286 0.99 -8.33 -13.83
N PRO A 287 1.87 -9.36 -13.74
CA PRO A 287 1.43 -10.75 -13.77
C PRO A 287 0.43 -11.09 -12.65
N PHE A 288 0.67 -10.62 -11.42
CA PHE A 288 -0.19 -10.86 -10.26
C PHE A 288 -1.49 -10.06 -10.37
N ASP A 289 -1.38 -8.81 -10.80
CA ASP A 289 -2.50 -7.90 -11.00
C ASP A 289 -3.51 -8.46 -12.02
N VAL A 290 -3.00 -8.87 -13.20
CA VAL A 290 -3.83 -9.46 -14.26
C VAL A 290 -4.43 -10.78 -13.82
N SER A 291 -3.67 -11.62 -13.10
CA SER A 291 -4.20 -12.87 -12.56
C SER A 291 -5.34 -12.63 -11.58
N ARG A 292 -5.20 -11.66 -10.67
CA ARG A 292 -6.24 -11.34 -9.69
C ARG A 292 -7.50 -10.81 -10.37
N LEU A 293 -7.36 -9.87 -11.30
CA LEU A 293 -8.50 -9.34 -12.03
C LEU A 293 -9.18 -10.40 -12.91
N TRP A 294 -8.40 -11.30 -13.51
CA TRP A 294 -8.95 -12.44 -14.24
C TRP A 294 -9.83 -13.31 -13.35
N ASP A 295 -9.40 -13.59 -12.12
CA ASP A 295 -10.19 -14.34 -11.13
C ASP A 295 -11.46 -13.56 -10.73
N GLU A 296 -11.34 -12.25 -10.45
CA GLU A 296 -12.47 -11.36 -10.10
C GLU A 296 -13.55 -11.37 -11.19
N LEU A 297 -13.16 -11.15 -12.45
CA LEU A 297 -14.06 -11.19 -13.61
C LEU A 297 -14.60 -12.61 -13.89
N GLY A 298 -14.01 -13.63 -13.28
CA GLY A 298 -14.46 -15.01 -13.33
C GLY A 298 -15.44 -15.43 -12.24
N GLY A 299 -15.80 -14.52 -11.34
CA GLY A 299 -16.70 -14.79 -10.22
C GLY A 299 -15.99 -15.20 -8.93
N VAL A 300 -14.66 -15.15 -8.87
CA VAL A 300 -13.91 -15.31 -7.62
C VAL A 300 -13.80 -13.95 -6.94
N GLU A 301 -14.82 -13.62 -6.15
CA GLU A 301 -14.97 -12.27 -5.57
C GLU A 301 -13.85 -11.93 -4.58
N ARG A 302 -13.58 -12.79 -3.58
CA ARG A 302 -12.47 -12.57 -2.64
C ARG A 302 -11.14 -13.07 -3.23
N PRO A 303 -10.04 -12.31 -3.10
CA PRO A 303 -8.73 -12.74 -3.56
C PRO A 303 -8.33 -14.08 -2.97
N VAL A 304 -7.87 -15.00 -3.82
CA VAL A 304 -7.21 -16.23 -3.40
C VAL A 304 -5.87 -15.87 -2.75
N VAL A 305 -5.50 -16.60 -1.70
CA VAL A 305 -4.22 -16.38 -0.98
C VAL A 305 -3.03 -16.52 -1.94
N TRP A 306 -2.10 -15.57 -1.88
CA TRP A 306 -0.82 -15.67 -2.57
C TRP A 306 0.15 -16.52 -1.76
N THR A 307 0.64 -17.60 -2.35
CA THR A 307 1.68 -18.45 -1.77
C THR A 307 2.93 -18.37 -2.63
N ALA A 308 4.09 -18.67 -2.05
CA ALA A 308 5.35 -18.70 -2.80
C ALA A 308 5.32 -19.65 -4.02
N GLU A 309 4.51 -20.71 -3.97
CA GLU A 309 4.28 -21.61 -5.10
C GLU A 309 3.42 -20.94 -6.18
N ARG A 310 2.26 -20.39 -5.80
CA ARG A 310 1.35 -19.71 -6.72
C ARG A 310 2.04 -18.54 -7.43
N ASP A 311 2.89 -17.80 -6.73
CA ASP A 311 3.63 -16.70 -7.33
C ASP A 311 4.51 -17.17 -8.48
N ARG A 312 5.25 -18.26 -8.24
CA ARG A 312 6.16 -18.84 -9.25
C ARG A 312 5.39 -19.43 -10.42
N GLU A 313 4.22 -20.01 -10.17
CA GLU A 313 3.33 -20.52 -11.21
C GLU A 313 2.83 -19.38 -12.11
N VAL A 314 2.23 -18.34 -11.52
CA VAL A 314 1.72 -17.17 -12.26
C VAL A 314 2.85 -16.48 -13.02
N TRP A 315 4.00 -16.27 -12.36
CA TRP A 315 5.17 -15.68 -13.01
C TRP A 315 5.65 -16.51 -14.20
N GLY A 316 5.83 -17.83 -14.02
CA GLY A 316 6.27 -18.73 -15.07
C GLY A 316 5.30 -18.81 -16.24
N ARG A 317 3.99 -18.69 -15.99
CA ARG A 317 2.96 -18.70 -17.03
C ARG A 317 2.93 -17.41 -17.85
N LEU A 318 3.15 -16.26 -17.22
CA LEU A 318 2.93 -14.95 -17.86
C LEU A 318 4.21 -14.25 -18.33
N GLN A 319 5.33 -14.43 -17.62
CA GLN A 319 6.63 -13.85 -17.99
C GLN A 319 7.59 -14.89 -18.61
N GLY A 320 7.23 -16.18 -18.54
CA GLY A 320 7.94 -17.28 -19.21
C GLY A 320 7.60 -17.43 -20.68
#